data_AF-A0A7U7KI39-F1
#
_entry.id   AF-A0A7U7KI39-F1
#
_cell.length_a   1.000
_cell.length_b   1.000
_cell.length_c   1.000
_cell.angle_alpha   90.00
_cell.angle_beta   90.00
_cell.angle_gamma   90.00
#
_symmetry.space_group_name_H-M   'P 1'
#
loop_
_entity.id
_entity.type
_entity.pdbx_description
1 polymer ?
#
loop_
_entity_poly.entity_id
_entity_poly.type
_entity_poly.pdbx_seq_one_letter_code
_entity_poly.pdbx_strand_id
1 'polypeptide(L)' 'MSSLVLKAKSTRSFDPKFLMALIDCLPLNQRPSIKELLTLYPEEIKLDVTPEVLESTIEKISARLGTVFDIQH' A
#
# COMPACT_ATOMS: atom_id res chain seq x y z
N MET A 1 -7.71 14.62 -4.28
CA MET A 1 -7.38 13.21 -3.95
C MET A 1 -5.88 13.13 -3.86
N SER A 2 -5.35 12.60 -2.76
CA SER A 2 -3.90 12.35 -2.63
C SER A 2 -3.67 10.90 -3.02
N SER A 3 -2.71 10.68 -3.91
CA SER A 3 -2.36 9.32 -4.35
C SER A 3 -1.10 8.89 -3.63
N LEU A 4 -1.15 7.73 -3.00
CA LEU A 4 0.01 7.09 -2.41
C LEU A 4 0.47 5.99 -3.37
N VAL A 5 1.73 6.06 -3.81
CA VAL A 5 2.32 5.06 -4.70
C VAL A 5 3.31 4.23 -3.90
N LEU A 6 3.11 2.91 -3.89
CA LEU A 6 3.99 1.95 -3.26
C LEU A 6 4.74 1.19 -4.34
N LYS A 7 6.04 1.44 -4.46
CA LYS A 7 6.90 0.73 -5.40
C LYS A 7 7.45 -0.52 -4.72
N ALA A 8 7.19 -1.69 -5.29
CA ALA A 8 7.69 -2.95 -4.76
C ALA A 8 9.21 -3.06 -4.98
N LYS A 9 9.96 -3.38 -3.92
CA LYS A 9 11.41 -3.65 -4.03
C LYS A 9 11.72 -4.99 -4.67
N SER A 10 10.77 -5.93 -4.65
CA SER A 10 10.92 -7.25 -5.27
C SER A 10 9.56 -7.88 -5.54
N THR A 11 9.54 -8.94 -6.34
CA THR A 11 8.33 -9.77 -6.56
C THR A 11 7.79 -10.39 -5.28
N ARG A 12 8.62 -10.58 -4.24
CA ARG A 12 8.18 -11.06 -2.93
C ARG A 12 7.28 -10.08 -2.21
N SER A 13 7.28 -8.80 -2.59
CA SER A 13 6.40 -7.78 -2.01
C SER A 13 4.91 -8.08 -2.26
N PHE A 14 4.61 -8.92 -3.25
CA PHE A 14 3.25 -9.37 -3.57
C PHE A 14 2.86 -10.69 -2.88
N ASP A 15 3.67 -11.19 -1.95
CA ASP A 15 3.23 -12.29 -1.09
C ASP A 15 1.93 -11.88 -0.39
N PRO A 16 0.91 -12.77 -0.33
CA PRO A 16 -0.38 -12.47 0.30
C PRO A 16 -0.25 -11.89 1.72
N LYS A 17 0.78 -12.29 2.47
CA LYS A 17 1.07 -11.78 3.82
C LYS A 17 1.36 -10.27 3.83
N PHE A 18 2.12 -9.75 2.85
CA PHE A 18 2.47 -8.35 2.77
C PHE A 18 1.31 -7.52 2.21
N LEU A 19 0.57 -8.08 1.25
CA LEU A 19 -0.64 -7.45 0.73
C LEU A 19 -1.73 -7.33 1.82
N MET A 20 -1.92 -8.36 2.65
CA MET A 20 -2.82 -8.28 3.81
C MET A 20 -2.34 -7.25 4.82
N ALA A 21 -1.05 -7.23 5.15
CA ALA A 21 -0.49 -6.21 6.05
C ALA A 21 -0.66 -4.79 5.51
N LEU A 22 -0.58 -4.61 4.19
CA LEU A 22 -0.83 -3.33 3.53
C LEU A 22 -2.30 -2.92 3.67
N ILE A 23 -3.23 -3.83 3.41
CA ILE A 23 -4.68 -3.59 3.58
C ILE A 23 -4.99 -3.22 5.04
N ASP A 24 -4.36 -3.87 6.01
CA ASP A 24 -4.55 -3.56 7.43
C ASP A 24 -4.11 -2.15 7.81
N CYS A 25 -3.08 -1.62 7.14
CA CYS A 25 -2.60 -0.25 7.36
C CYS A 25 -3.58 0.82 6.83
N LEU A 26 -4.49 0.43 5.92
CA LEU A 26 -5.46 1.33 5.32
C LEU A 26 -6.76 1.43 6.14
N PRO A 27 -7.39 2.61 6.17
CA PRO A 27 -8.69 2.77 6.81
C PRO A 27 -9.75 1.94 6.08
N LEU A 28 -10.69 1.37 6.84
CA LEU A 28 -11.69 0.40 6.36
C LEU A 28 -12.38 0.81 5.06
N ASN A 29 -12.72 2.10 4.93
CA ASN A 29 -13.45 2.65 3.79
C ASN A 29 -12.61 2.86 2.53
N GLN A 30 -11.28 2.68 2.61
CA GLN A 30 -10.32 2.86 1.51
C GLN A 30 -9.46 1.60 1.30
N ARG A 31 -9.89 0.46 1.84
CA ARG A 31 -9.21 -0.82 1.64
C ARG A 31 -9.52 -1.32 0.22
N PRO A 32 -8.53 -1.39 -0.67
CA PRO A 32 -8.72 -2.01 -1.97
C PRO A 32 -8.92 -3.52 -1.78
N SER A 33 -9.56 -4.16 -2.75
CA SER A 33 -9.66 -5.61 -2.76
C SER A 33 -8.29 -6.24 -3.04
N ILE A 34 -8.02 -7.41 -2.45
CA ILE A 34 -6.80 -8.19 -2.75
C ILE A 34 -6.72 -8.48 -4.26
N LYS A 35 -7.85 -8.69 -4.93
CA LYS A 35 -7.90 -8.90 -6.38
C LYS A 35 -7.33 -7.69 -7.13
N GLU A 36 -7.74 -6.46 -6.79
CA GLU A 36 -7.22 -5.24 -7.40
C GLU A 36 -5.72 -5.08 -7.20
N LEU A 37 -5.23 -5.38 -5.99
CA LEU A 37 -3.79 -5.37 -5.67
C LEU A 37 -2.98 -6.42 -6.45
N LEU A 38 -3.61 -7.53 -6.85
CA LEU A 38 -2.98 -8.60 -7.63
C LEU A 38 -3.08 -8.38 -9.14
N THR A 39 -4.09 -7.63 -9.61
CA THR A 39 -4.26 -7.29 -11.04
C THR A 39 -3.48 -6.07 -11.49
N LEU A 40 -3.17 -5.14 -10.57
CA LEU A 40 -2.32 -4.00 -10.88
C LEU A 40 -0.86 -4.46 -10.87
N TYR A 41 -0.19 -4.18 -11.97
CA TYR A 41 1.16 -4.60 -12.33
C TYR A 41 2.15 -4.68 -11.15
N PRO A 42 3.03 -5.71 -11.13
CA PRO A 42 3.86 -6.10 -9.99
C PRO A 42 5.03 -5.14 -9.68
N GLU A 43 4.94 -3.88 -10.08
CA GLU A 43 5.96 -2.87 -9.78
C GLU A 43 5.42 -1.78 -8.85
N GLU A 44 4.15 -1.40 -8.98
CA GLU A 44 3.59 -0.23 -8.29
C GLU A 44 2.13 -0.44 -7.89
N ILE A 45 1.85 -0.23 -6.61
CA ILE A 45 0.49 -0.20 -6.05
C ILE A 45 0.10 1.26 -5.84
N LYS A 46 -0.99 1.70 -6.49
CA LYS A 46 -1.55 3.03 -6.29
C LYS A 46 -2.74 2.95 -5.35
N LEU A 47 -2.71 3.75 -4.29
CA LEU A 47 -3.75 3.82 -3.28
C LEU A 47 -4.34 5.22 -3.26
N ASP A 48 -5.66 5.29 -3.36
CA ASP A 48 -6.39 6.53 -3.18
C ASP A 48 -6.70 6.72 -1.69
N VAL A 49 -6.04 7.71 -1.09
CA VAL A 49 -6.18 8.05 0.33
C VAL A 49 -6.64 9.50 0.46
N THR A 50 -7.44 9.76 1.49
CA THR A 50 -7.82 11.15 1.81
C THR A 50 -6.65 11.88 2.46
N PRO A 51 -6.48 13.20 2.23
CA PRO A 51 -5.39 13.96 2.84
C PRO A 51 -5.33 13.84 4.36
N GLU A 52 -6.50 13.73 5.01
CA GLU A 52 -6.65 13.60 6.47
C GLU A 52 -6.00 12.33 7.05
N VAL A 53 -5.99 11.24 6.29
CA VAL A 53 -5.47 9.94 6.75
C VAL A 53 -4.15 9.57 6.08
N LEU A 54 -3.71 10.38 5.12
CA LEU A 54 -2.54 10.14 4.30
C LEU A 54 -1.28 10.00 5.16
N GLU A 55 -0.96 10.98 6.00
CA GLU A 55 0.27 10.97 6.80
C GLU A 55 0.28 9.76 7.75
N SER A 56 -0.84 9.50 8.45
CA SER A 56 -0.97 8.32 9.31
C SER A 56 -0.82 7.00 8.53
N THR A 57 -1.30 6.97 7.28
CA THR A 57 -1.17 5.80 6.41
C THR A 57 0.27 5.61 5.97
N ILE A 58 0.97 6.69 5.57
CA ILE A 58 2.41 6.67 5.24
C ILE A 58 3.20 6.14 6.42
N GLU A 59 2.97 6.64 7.64
CA GLU A 59 3.69 6.20 8.83
C GLU A 59 3.46 4.72 9.13
N LYS A 60 2.20 4.24 9.07
CA LYS A 60 1.85 2.83 9.30
C LYS A 60 2.50 1.91 8.27
N ILE A 61 2.47 2.28 6.99
CA ILE A 61 3.07 1.49 5.93
C ILE A 61 4.60 1.54 6.05
N SER A 62 5.20 2.69 6.34
CA SER A 62 6.64 2.84 6.53
C SER A 62 7.14 1.95 7.69
N ALA A 63 6.44 2.00 8.82
CA ALA A 63 6.79 1.24 10.02
C ALA A 63 6.66 -0.27 9.83
N ARG A 64 5.63 -0.74 9.10
CA ARG A 64 5.32 -2.16 8.96
C ARG A 64 5.91 -2.80 7.70
N LEU A 65 6.10 -2.00 6.65
CA LEU A 65 6.40 -2.45 5.29
C LEU A 65 7.48 -1.62 4.56
N GLY A 66 8.16 -0.68 5.21
CA GLY A 66 9.19 0.17 4.58
C GLY A 66 10.41 -0.60 4.04
N THR A 67 10.60 -1.86 4.45
CA THR A 67 11.61 -2.77 3.88
C THR A 67 11.14 -3.52 2.64
N VAL A 68 9.83 -3.47 2.35
CA VAL A 68 9.14 -4.24 1.31
C VAL A 68 8.68 -3.33 0.16
N PHE A 69 8.22 -2.12 0.50
CA PHE A 69 7.79 -1.10 -0.44
C PHE A 69 8.54 0.20 -0.21
N ASP A 70 8.91 0.89 -1.29
CA ASP A 70 9.25 2.31 -1.25
C ASP A 70 7.97 3.13 -1.39
N ILE A 71 7.75 4.03 -0.45
CA ILE A 71 6.56 4.88 -0.41
C ILE A 71 6.90 6.19 -1.14
N GLN A 72 6.07 6.53 -2.12
CA GLN A 72 6.10 7.78 -2.86
C GLN A 72 4.76 8.49 -2.66
N HIS A 73 4.82 9.79 -2.38
CA HIS A 73 3.68 10.67 -2.17
C HIS A 73 3.88 11.98 -2.94
#